data_AF-A0A5B8EKS3-F1
#
_entry.id   AF-A0A5B8EKS3-F1
#
_cell.length_a   1.000
_cell.length_b   1.000
_cell.length_c   1.000
_cell.angle_alpha   90.00
_cell.angle_beta   90.00
_cell.angle_gamma   90.00
#
_symmetry.space_group_name_H-M   'P 1'
#
loop_
_entity.id
_entity.type
_entity.pdbx_description
1 polymer ?
#
loop_
_entity_poly.entity_id
_entity_poly.type
_entity_poly.pdbx_seq_one_letter_code
_entity_poly.pdbx_strand_id
1 'polypeptide(L)'
;MLHPRAEHVWVTGVEVWGDRRSPGLLLGWRRARDGRWEGWVVTASVGTPARQDGPYVRQAWVPAAAIVRAVPPGHPHQRGGPGGAGK
;
A
#
# COMPACT_ATOMS: atom_id res chain seq x y z
N MET A 1 -6.11 2.92 24.91
CA MET A 1 -6.69 2.31 23.70
C MET A 1 -5.90 2.82 22.50
N LEU A 2 -5.16 1.96 21.79
CA LEU A 2 -4.40 2.39 20.61
C LEU A 2 -5.41 2.70 19.49
N HIS A 3 -5.55 3.95 19.08
CA HIS A 3 -6.39 4.25 17.91
C HIS A 3 -5.81 3.53 16.68
N PRO A 4 -6.63 2.94 15.81
CA PRO A 4 -6.14 2.38 14.56
C PRO A 4 -5.46 3.51 13.79
N ARG A 5 -4.13 3.47 13.71
CA ARG A 5 -3.34 4.47 12.98
C ARG A 5 -3.50 4.16 11.50
N ALA A 6 -3.87 5.17 10.73
CA ALA A 6 -3.77 5.11 9.28
C ALA A 6 -2.31 4.79 8.91
N GLU A 7 -2.10 3.76 8.10
CA GLU A 7 -0.77 3.34 7.67
C GLU A 7 -0.48 3.88 6.28
N HIS A 8 0.70 4.45 6.08
CA HIS A 8 1.18 4.81 4.75
C HIS A 8 1.52 3.55 3.95
N VAL A 9 0.94 3.44 2.76
CA VAL A 9 1.12 2.33 1.83
C VAL A 9 1.34 2.83 0.40
N TRP A 10 1.94 1.99 -0.41
CA TRP A 10 1.93 2.07 -1.86
C TRP A 10 0.90 1.09 -2.41
N VAL A 11 0.08 1.55 -3.35
CA VAL A 11 -0.86 0.70 -4.11
C VAL A 11 -0.29 0.43 -5.49
N THR A 12 -0.04 -0.83 -5.82
CA THR A 12 0.56 -1.23 -7.10
C THR A 12 -0.50 -1.46 -8.18
N GLY A 13 -0.12 -1.32 -9.45
CA GLY A 13 -1.01 -1.59 -10.60
C GLY A 13 -1.86 -0.38 -11.00
N VAL A 14 -1.52 0.79 -10.49
CA VAL A 14 -2.08 2.09 -10.85
C VAL A 14 -0.92 2.91 -11.41
N GLU A 15 -1.05 3.50 -12.59
CA GLU A 15 0.00 4.34 -13.17
C GLU A 15 -0.13 5.78 -12.65
N VAL A 16 0.90 6.26 -11.97
CA VAL A 16 1.03 7.64 -11.48
C VAL A 16 2.46 8.11 -11.81
N TRP A 17 2.59 9.10 -12.71
CA TRP A 17 3.89 9.69 -13.13
C TRP A 17 4.86 8.67 -13.75
N GLY A 18 4.35 7.61 -14.39
CA GLY A 18 5.18 6.53 -14.91
C GLY A 18 5.70 5.55 -13.85
N ASP A 19 5.45 5.80 -12.56
CA ASP A 19 5.62 4.79 -11.51
C ASP A 19 4.32 3.95 -11.44
N ARG A 20 4.47 2.63 -11.30
CA ARG A 20 3.33 1.68 -11.25
C ARG A 20 2.68 1.64 -9.86
N ARG A 21 2.86 2.70 -9.08
CA ARG A 21 2.48 2.80 -7.67
C ARG A 21 1.85 4.15 -7.36
N SER A 22 0.73 4.13 -6.66
CA SER A 22 0.11 5.32 -6.07
C SER A 22 0.36 5.37 -4.56
N PRO A 23 0.67 6.53 -3.98
CA PRO A 23 0.69 6.68 -2.52
C PRO A 23 -0.73 6.57 -1.96
N GLY A 24 -0.87 6.01 -0.77
CA GLY A 24 -2.15 5.90 -0.09
C GLY A 24 -2.09 5.69 1.41
N LEU A 25 -3.27 5.78 2.03
CA LEU A 25 -3.49 5.56 3.45
C LEU A 25 -4.41 4.35 3.63
N LEU A 26 -3.91 3.30 4.28
CA LEU A 26 -4.68 2.14 4.68
C LEU A 26 -5.40 2.43 6.00
N LEU A 27 -6.72 2.29 5.98
CA LEU A 27 -7.59 2.64 7.11
C LEU A 27 -8.19 1.41 7.81
N GLY A 28 -8.23 0.27 7.15
CA GLY A 28 -8.78 -0.96 7.73
C GLY A 28 -8.75 -2.14 6.77
N TRP A 29 -9.06 -3.32 7.29
CA TRP A 29 -9.09 -4.57 6.55
C TRP A 29 -10.47 -5.20 6.59
N ARG A 30 -10.86 -5.88 5.52
CA ARG A 30 -12.00 -6.80 5.50
C ARG A 30 -11.65 -8.08 4.76
N ARG A 31 -12.42 -9.13 5.02
CA ARG A 31 -12.43 -10.34 4.20
C ARG A 31 -13.63 -10.30 3.25
N ALA A 32 -13.38 -10.37 1.95
CA ALA A 32 -14.41 -10.41 0.93
C ALA A 32 -15.17 -11.75 0.97
N ARG A 33 -16.31 -11.83 0.26
CA ARG A 33 -17.14 -13.05 0.22
C ARG A 33 -16.41 -14.26 -0.36
N ASP A 34 -15.44 -14.03 -1.23
CA ASP A 34 -14.57 -15.07 -1.81
C ASP A 34 -13.38 -15.46 -0.92
N GLY A 35 -13.31 -14.92 0.31
CA GLY A 35 -12.26 -15.21 1.28
C GLY A 35 -10.98 -14.41 1.09
N ARG A 36 -10.86 -13.53 0.09
CA ARG A 36 -9.67 -12.68 -0.09
C ARG A 36 -9.68 -11.52 0.91
N TRP A 37 -8.50 -11.10 1.34
CA TRP A 37 -8.34 -9.89 2.16
C TRP A 37 -8.27 -8.64 1.29
N GLU A 38 -8.96 -7.59 1.72
CA GLU A 38 -8.96 -6.28 1.09
C GLU A 38 -8.72 -5.18 2.13
N GLY A 39 -7.92 -4.18 1.77
CA GLY A 39 -7.72 -2.98 2.57
C GLY A 39 -8.61 -1.85 2.09
N TRP A 40 -9.21 -1.09 3.00
CA TRP A 40 -9.84 0.19 2.65
C TRP A 40 -8.75 1.24 2.54
N VAL A 41 -8.48 1.71 1.33
CA VAL A 41 -7.36 2.60 1.03
C VAL A 41 -7.86 3.88 0.38
N VAL A 42 -7.35 5.01 0.87
CA VAL A 42 -7.44 6.31 0.19
C VAL A 42 -6.16 6.52 -0.61
N THR A 43 -6.28 6.65 -1.93
CA THR A 43 -5.15 6.80 -2.86
C THR A 43 -5.18 8.16 -3.54
N ALA A 44 -4.01 8.77 -3.73
CA ALA A 44 -3.87 10.00 -4.50
C ALA A 44 -3.31 9.70 -5.89
N SER A 45 -3.98 10.25 -6.91
CA SER A 45 -3.60 10.14 -8.32
C SER A 45 -3.55 11.53 -8.95
N VAL A 46 -2.68 11.73 -9.93
CA VAL A 46 -2.60 13.03 -10.64
C VAL A 46 -3.46 13.13 -11.89
N GLY A 47 -4.23 12.09 -12.19
CA GLY A 47 -4.95 11.98 -13.45
C GLY A 47 -4.07 11.52 -14.61
N THR A 48 -4.70 11.17 -15.72
CA THR A 48 -4.01 10.87 -16.97
C THR A 48 -4.25 12.05 -17.92
N PRO A 49 -3.20 12.78 -18.36
CA PRO A 49 -3.37 13.90 -19.28
C PRO A 49 -4.10 13.52 -20.57
N ALA A 50 -3.85 12.31 -21.09
CA ALA A 50 -4.53 11.78 -22.29
C ALA A 50 -6.06 11.60 -22.11
N ARG A 51 -6.56 11.54 -20.87
CA ARG A 51 -7.99 11.49 -20.53
C ARG A 51 -8.53 12.83 -20.04
N GLN A 52 -7.71 13.89 -20.05
CA GLN A 52 -8.03 15.20 -19.48
C GLN A 52 -8.42 15.16 -17.99
N ASP A 53 -8.00 14.11 -17.28
CA ASP A 53 -8.23 14.00 -15.84
C ASP A 53 -7.22 14.89 -15.10
N GLY A 54 -7.71 15.72 -14.16
CA GLY A 54 -6.87 16.41 -13.19
C GLY A 54 -6.51 15.53 -11.98
N PRO A 55 -5.76 16.06 -11.00
CA PRO A 55 -5.49 15.34 -9.76
C PRO A 55 -6.77 14.97 -9.00
N TYR A 56 -6.82 13.74 -8.50
CA TYR A 56 -7.97 13.23 -7.76
C TYR A 56 -7.58 12.26 -6.65
N VAL A 57 -8.49 12.10 -5.69
CA VAL A 57 -8.38 11.11 -4.62
C VAL A 57 -9.44 10.05 -4.84
N ARG A 58 -9.06 8.78 -4.69
CA ARG A 58 -10.00 7.65 -4.77
C ARG A 58 -9.97 6.85 -3.49
N GLN A 59 -11.14 6.41 -3.04
CA GLN A 59 -11.31 5.49 -1.91
C GLN A 59 -11.90 4.19 -2.42
N ALA A 60 -11.27 3.07 -2.08
CA ALA A 60 -11.76 1.75 -2.49
C ALA A 60 -11.25 0.64 -1.58
N TRP A 61 -11.93 -0.50 -1.65
CA TRP A 61 -11.36 -1.77 -1.22
C TRP A 61 -10.34 -2.23 -2.25
N VAL A 62 -9.09 -2.40 -1.82
CA VAL A 62 -7.96 -2.79 -2.65
C VAL A 62 -7.52 -4.20 -2.23
N PRO A 63 -7.31 -5.14 -3.17
CA PRO A 63 -6.80 -6.46 -2.84
C PRO A 63 -5.50 -6.36 -2.02
N ALA A 64 -5.37 -7.13 -0.95
CA ALA A 64 -4.19 -7.09 -0.08
C ALA A 64 -2.87 -7.29 -0.84
N ALA A 65 -2.88 -8.10 -1.91
CA ALA A 65 -1.72 -8.34 -2.76
C ALA A 65 -1.23 -7.10 -3.52
N ALA A 66 -2.05 -6.06 -3.67
CA ALA A 66 -1.70 -4.80 -4.32
C ALA A 66 -1.27 -3.71 -3.30
N ILE A 67 -1.26 -4.01 -2.00
CA ILE A 67 -0.92 -3.07 -0.94
C ILE A 67 0.47 -3.39 -0.40
N VAL A 68 1.40 -2.44 -0.54
CA VAL A 68 2.78 -2.57 -0.05
C VAL A 68 2.98 -1.52 1.05
N ARG A 69 3.43 -1.93 2.24
CA ARG A 69 3.76 -0.95 3.29
C ARG A 69 4.87 -0.03 2.81
N ALA A 70 4.71 1.28 3.04
CA ALA A 70 5.80 2.21 2.83
C ALA A 70 6.83 2.01 3.94
N VAL A 71 8.00 1.46 3.61
CA VAL A 71 9.13 1.43 4.54
C VAL A 71 9.76 2.82 4.56
N PRO A 72 9.94 3.46 5.73
CA PRO A 72 10.66 4.71 5.81
C PRO A 72 12.09 4.51 5.26
N PRO A 73 12.62 5.42 4.43
CA PRO A 73 14.03 5.37 4.06
C PRO A 73 14.87 5.51 5.34
N GLY A 74 15.59 4.43 5.71
CA GLY A 74 16.44 4.42 6.91
C GLY A 74 16.40 3.15 7.78
N HIS A 75 15.48 2.21 7.54
CA HIS A 75 15.54 0.90 8.21
C HIS A 75 16.19 -0.15 7.29
N PRO A 76 17.47 -0.52 7.51
CA PRO A 76 18.07 -1.63 6.78
C PRO A 76 17.30 -2.91 7.13
N HIS A 77 17.01 -3.69 6.10
CA HIS A 77 16.54 -5.07 6.24
C HIS A 77 17.48 -5.82 7.21
N GLN A 78 16.99 -6.16 8.41
CA GLN A 78 17.58 -7.28 9.14
C GLN A 78 17.28 -8.56 8.34
N ARG A 79 18.18 -8.90 7.41
CA ARG A 79 18.41 -10.29 7.04
C ARG A 79 19.12 -10.91 8.23
N GLY A 80 18.45 -11.80 8.95
CA GLY A 80 19.03 -12.39 10.15
C GLY A 80 18.22 -13.54 10.74
N GLY A 81 18.14 -14.64 10.00
CA GLY A 81 17.84 -15.96 10.55
C GLY A 81 17.93 -17.01 9.42
N PRO A 82 18.39 -18.26 9.66
CA PRO A 82 18.64 -18.92 10.95
C PRO A 82 20.05 -19.56 11.08
N GLY A 83 20.47 -19.86 12.32
CA GLY A 83 21.40 -20.96 12.62
C GLY A 83 22.91 -20.68 12.54
N GLY A 84 23.62 -20.99 13.63
CA GLY A 84 25.08 -20.95 13.69
C GLY A 84 25.60 -21.08 15.12
N ALA A 85 25.34 -22.23 15.74
CA ALA A 85 25.97 -22.63 16.99
C ALA A 85 27.48 -22.86 16.80
N GLY A 86 28.26 -22.59 17.85
CA GLY A 86 29.60 -23.15 18.07
C GLY A 86 30.76 -22.24 17.69
N LYS A 87 31.42 -21.67 18.70
CA LYS A 87 32.69 -22.18 19.24
C LYS A 87 32.92 -21.61 20.63
#